data_AF-A0A1V4CM52-F1
#
_entry.id   AF-A0A1V4CM52-F1
#
_cell.length_a   1.000
_cell.length_b   1.000
_cell.length_c   1.000
_cell.angle_alpha   90.00
_cell.angle_beta   90.00
_cell.angle_gamma   90.00
#
_symmetry.space_group_name_H-M   'P 1'
#
loop_
_entity.id
_entity.type
_entity.pdbx_description
1 polymer ?
#
loop_
_entity_poly.entity_id
_entity_poly.type
_entity_poly.pdbx_seq_one_letter_code
_entity_poly.pdbx_strand_id
1 'polypeptide(L)'
;DATGLGLETIEHPLLGAAVDTAGSEAVLFTGRLSLQTHPWLADHQVMGTVLVPGAVLMEMATCAGEHIGCNRLEELTLETPLVLPEQGGVRVQVAVEEADASGFRPVSVHSRVETGEASDESVWIRNASGLLAVPQQDEQHQAVFEQWPPAGAQPMALDPDGLYAGFAGRGYE
;
A
#
# COMPACT_ATOMS: atom_id res chain seq x y z
N ASP A 1 -8.97 2.50 -21.33
CA ASP A 1 -7.87 2.63 -20.36
C ASP A 1 -8.02 3.98 -19.64
N ALA A 2 -7.09 4.35 -18.76
CA ALA A 2 -7.10 5.64 -18.07
C ALA A 2 -6.93 6.84 -19.02
N THR A 3 -6.15 6.69 -20.09
CA THR A 3 -5.87 7.76 -21.07
C THR A 3 -7.12 8.27 -21.78
N GLY A 4 -8.08 7.38 -22.07
CA GLY A 4 -9.37 7.76 -22.64
C GLY A 4 -10.23 8.68 -21.75
N LEU A 5 -9.89 8.76 -20.46
CA LEU A 5 -10.51 9.65 -19.47
C LEU A 5 -9.67 10.90 -19.19
N GLY A 6 -8.55 11.10 -19.92
CA GLY A 6 -7.61 12.20 -19.69
C GLY A 6 -6.70 12.00 -18.47
N LEU A 7 -6.60 10.77 -17.96
CA LEU A 7 -5.76 10.41 -16.82
C LEU A 7 -4.45 9.77 -17.31
N GLU A 8 -3.42 9.83 -16.49
CA GLU A 8 -2.19 9.06 -16.72
C GLU A 8 -2.40 7.61 -16.31
N THR A 9 -1.92 6.66 -17.11
CA THR A 9 -1.97 5.23 -16.77
C THR A 9 -0.81 4.89 -15.83
N ILE A 10 -1.10 4.18 -14.74
CA ILE A 10 -0.09 3.62 -13.85
C ILE A 10 0.00 2.12 -14.11
N GLU A 11 1.19 1.64 -14.49
CA GLU A 11 1.46 0.22 -14.72
C GLU A 11 1.77 -0.50 -13.39
N HIS A 12 0.78 -0.57 -12.50
CA HIS A 12 0.94 -1.18 -11.18
C HIS A 12 -0.24 -2.12 -10.86
N PRO A 13 -0.02 -3.28 -10.21
CA PRO A 13 -1.11 -4.21 -9.92
C PRO A 13 -2.20 -3.64 -9.01
N LEU A 14 -1.88 -2.65 -8.16
CA LEU A 14 -2.80 -2.08 -7.16
C LEU A 14 -3.33 -0.68 -7.53
N LEU A 15 -2.63 0.03 -8.41
CA LEU A 15 -2.95 1.41 -8.82
C LEU A 15 -3.00 1.46 -10.34
N GLY A 16 -4.06 2.04 -10.91
CA GLY A 16 -4.31 2.02 -12.35
C GLY A 16 -4.23 3.38 -13.03
N ALA A 17 -4.38 4.47 -12.29
CA ALA A 17 -4.34 5.81 -12.86
C ALA A 17 -3.85 6.88 -11.89
N ALA A 18 -3.26 7.94 -12.42
CA ALA A 18 -2.90 9.16 -11.71
C ALA A 18 -3.57 10.39 -12.34
N VAL A 19 -3.83 11.39 -11.51
CA VAL A 19 -4.34 12.70 -11.93
C VAL A 19 -3.61 13.81 -11.21
N ASP A 20 -3.06 14.74 -11.98
CA ASP A 20 -2.48 15.97 -11.46
C ASP A 20 -3.59 16.94 -11.04
N THR A 21 -3.42 17.57 -9.89
CA THR A 21 -4.37 18.55 -9.38
C THR A 21 -4.03 19.93 -9.92
N ALA A 22 -4.84 20.44 -10.84
CA ALA A 22 -4.59 21.76 -11.44
C ALA A 22 -4.53 22.86 -10.38
N GLY A 23 -3.44 23.64 -10.40
CA GLY A 23 -3.20 24.71 -9.43
C GLY A 23 -2.38 24.30 -8.20
N SER A 24 -1.94 23.04 -8.12
CA SER A 24 -0.97 22.56 -7.15
C SER A 24 0.00 21.53 -7.76
N GLU A 25 1.03 21.15 -7.01
CA GLU A 25 1.89 19.99 -7.30
C GLU A 25 1.35 18.68 -6.68
N ALA A 26 0.08 18.67 -6.26
CA ALA A 26 -0.53 17.48 -5.67
C ALA A 26 -0.98 16.50 -6.76
N VAL A 27 -0.75 15.21 -6.53
CA VAL A 27 -1.10 14.12 -7.44
C VAL A 27 -1.94 13.10 -6.70
N LEU A 28 -3.05 12.69 -7.34
CA LEU A 28 -3.95 11.68 -6.80
C LEU A 28 -3.88 10.42 -7.65
N PHE A 29 -3.53 9.30 -7.00
CA PHE A 29 -3.50 7.98 -7.61
C PHE A 29 -4.76 7.22 -7.24
N THR A 30 -5.24 6.39 -8.15
CA THR A 30 -6.48 5.64 -7.97
C THR A 30 -6.29 4.17 -8.30
N GLY A 31 -6.97 3.32 -7.54
CA GLY A 31 -6.97 1.88 -7.73
C GLY A 31 -8.28 1.25 -7.26
N ARG A 32 -8.40 -0.05 -7.48
CA ARG A 32 -9.52 -0.84 -7.01
C ARG A 32 -9.04 -2.22 -6.56
N LEU A 33 -9.37 -2.59 -5.33
CA LEU A 33 -9.04 -3.87 -4.74
C LEU A 33 -10.29 -4.75 -4.65
N SER A 34 -10.16 -6.01 -5.05
CA SER A 34 -11.17 -7.04 -4.75
C SER A 34 -10.53 -8.42 -4.75
N LEU A 35 -11.16 -9.39 -4.07
CA LEU A 35 -10.71 -10.78 -4.10
C LEU A 35 -10.80 -11.42 -5.50
N GLN A 36 -11.59 -10.83 -6.40
CA GLN A 36 -11.69 -11.31 -7.79
C GLN A 36 -10.45 -10.94 -8.61
N THR A 37 -9.88 -9.75 -8.40
CA THR A 37 -8.71 -9.27 -9.12
C THR A 37 -7.40 -9.55 -8.38
N HIS A 38 -7.46 -9.65 -7.04
CA HIS A 38 -6.32 -9.85 -6.15
C HIS A 38 -6.61 -11.00 -5.17
N PRO A 39 -6.73 -12.25 -5.66
CA PRO A 39 -7.15 -13.38 -4.83
C PRO A 39 -6.23 -13.67 -3.65
N TRP A 40 -4.93 -13.35 -3.77
CA TRP A 40 -3.94 -13.51 -2.70
C TRP A 40 -4.23 -12.62 -1.47
N LEU A 41 -5.06 -11.58 -1.59
CA LEU A 41 -5.47 -10.78 -0.43
C LEU A 41 -6.29 -11.62 0.57
N ALA A 42 -6.93 -12.71 0.12
CA ALA A 42 -7.61 -13.64 1.01
C ALA A 42 -6.67 -14.38 1.96
N ASP A 43 -5.36 -14.40 1.69
CA ASP A 43 -4.35 -15.09 2.50
C ASP A 43 -3.80 -14.19 3.63
N HIS A 44 -4.40 -13.03 3.87
CA HIS A 44 -4.08 -12.17 5.01
C HIS A 44 -5.32 -11.87 5.83
N GLN A 45 -5.55 -12.70 6.84
CA GLN A 45 -6.71 -12.58 7.71
C GLN A 45 -6.30 -12.37 9.16
N VAL A 46 -7.13 -11.59 9.86
CA VAL A 46 -7.04 -11.46 11.30
C VAL A 46 -8.40 -11.79 11.87
N MET A 47 -8.47 -12.85 12.68
CA MET A 47 -9.70 -13.38 13.26
C MET A 47 -10.75 -13.67 12.17
N GLY A 48 -10.31 -14.26 11.05
CA GLY A 48 -11.16 -14.58 9.90
C GLY A 48 -11.67 -13.37 9.09
N THR A 49 -11.16 -12.16 9.34
CA THR A 49 -11.48 -10.96 8.56
C THR A 49 -10.35 -10.67 7.59
N VAL A 50 -10.66 -10.57 6.29
CA VAL A 50 -9.68 -10.19 5.27
C VAL A 50 -9.30 -8.72 5.43
N LEU A 51 -8.05 -8.48 5.81
CA LEU A 51 -7.48 -7.15 5.93
C LEU A 51 -6.45 -6.96 4.81
N VAL A 52 -6.46 -5.78 4.18
CA VAL A 52 -5.35 -5.42 3.32
C VAL A 52 -4.10 -5.25 4.19
N PRO A 53 -3.00 -6.00 3.92
CA PRO A 53 -1.79 -5.94 4.75
C PRO A 53 -1.21 -4.52 4.81
N GLY A 54 -0.61 -4.14 5.93
CA GLY A 54 0.11 -2.87 6.05
C GLY A 54 1.19 -2.67 4.98
N ALA A 55 1.86 -3.76 4.57
CA ALA A 55 2.84 -3.76 3.49
C ALA A 55 2.23 -3.35 2.12
N VAL A 56 0.94 -3.60 1.89
CA VAL A 56 0.24 -3.19 0.67
C VAL A 56 -0.04 -1.70 0.67
N LEU A 57 -0.38 -1.13 1.84
CA LEU A 57 -0.53 0.33 1.99
C LEU A 57 0.82 1.04 1.77
N MET A 58 1.90 0.46 2.30
CA MET A 58 3.28 0.91 2.08
C MET A 58 3.68 0.84 0.59
N GLU A 59 3.36 -0.26 -0.08
CA GLU A 59 3.62 -0.42 -1.53
C GLU A 59 2.90 0.66 -2.35
N MET A 60 1.62 0.91 -2.08
CA MET A 60 0.87 1.96 -2.78
C MET A 60 1.45 3.36 -2.56
N ALA A 61 1.90 3.67 -1.34
CA ALA A 61 2.56 4.95 -1.05
C ALA A 61 3.92 5.07 -1.77
N THR A 62 4.69 3.97 -1.81
CA THR A 62 6.01 3.93 -2.47
C THR A 62 5.88 4.06 -3.98
N CYS A 63 4.93 3.35 -4.59
CA CYS A 63 4.62 3.47 -6.01
C CYS A 63 4.20 4.91 -6.39
N ALA A 64 3.35 5.55 -5.58
CA ALA A 64 3.00 6.95 -5.77
C ALA A 64 4.22 7.88 -5.68
N GLY A 65 5.12 7.62 -4.73
CA GLY A 65 6.40 8.34 -4.59
C GLY A 65 7.34 8.15 -5.77
N GLU A 66 7.47 6.93 -6.31
CA GLU A 66 8.28 6.63 -7.49
C GLU A 66 7.81 7.39 -8.72
N HIS A 67 6.49 7.47 -8.93
CA HIS A 67 5.89 8.22 -10.04
C HIS A 67 6.29 9.69 -10.07
N ILE A 68 6.49 10.30 -8.89
CA ILE A 68 6.84 11.71 -8.74
C ILE A 68 8.32 11.95 -8.36
N GLY A 69 9.16 10.91 -8.41
CA GLY A 69 10.58 11.00 -8.04
C GLY A 69 10.88 11.21 -6.55
N CYS A 70 9.89 10.97 -5.67
CA CYS A 70 10.00 11.03 -4.21
C CYS A 70 9.76 9.64 -3.59
N ASN A 71 10.56 8.65 -3.98
CA ASN A 71 10.33 7.25 -3.61
C ASN A 71 10.90 6.83 -2.23
N ARG A 72 11.52 7.74 -1.46
CA ARG A 72 11.86 7.42 -0.07
C ARG A 72 10.65 7.66 0.81
N LEU A 73 10.12 6.58 1.39
CA LEU A 73 9.10 6.66 2.43
C LEU A 73 9.79 6.92 3.77
N GLU A 74 9.66 8.13 4.29
CA GLU A 74 10.28 8.56 5.54
C GLU A 74 9.53 7.97 6.75
N GLU A 75 8.21 8.03 6.71
CA GLU A 75 7.33 7.41 7.70
C GLU A 75 5.99 7.02 7.09
N LEU A 76 5.34 6.04 7.71
CA LEU A 76 3.96 5.68 7.40
C LEU A 76 3.27 5.19 8.68
N THR A 77 2.25 5.92 9.10
CA THR A 77 1.36 5.53 10.18
C THR A 77 0.15 4.82 9.59
N LEU A 78 -0.10 3.59 10.04
CA LEU A 78 -1.33 2.86 9.74
C LEU A 78 -2.41 3.30 10.73
N GLU A 79 -3.51 3.84 10.22
CA GLU A 79 -4.57 4.49 11.02
C GLU A 79 -5.79 3.58 11.20
N THR A 80 -6.53 3.33 10.12
CA THR A 80 -7.74 2.52 10.13
C THR A 80 -7.55 1.30 9.24
N PRO A 81 -7.79 0.07 9.73
CA PRO A 81 -7.70 -1.13 8.91
C PRO A 81 -8.56 -1.03 7.65
N LEU A 82 -7.99 -1.40 6.50
CA LEU A 82 -8.74 -1.51 5.26
C LEU A 82 -9.27 -2.94 5.16
N VAL A 83 -10.56 -3.10 5.44
CA VAL A 83 -11.26 -4.40 5.33
C VAL A 83 -11.69 -4.62 3.89
N LEU A 84 -11.38 -5.80 3.35
CA LEU A 84 -11.80 -6.18 2.00
C LEU A 84 -13.06 -7.07 2.09
N PRO A 85 -14.17 -6.69 1.44
CA PRO A 85 -15.38 -7.51 1.45
C PRO A 85 -15.18 -8.78 0.60
N GLU A 86 -15.90 -9.85 0.97
CA GLU A 86 -15.90 -11.11 0.21
C GLU A 86 -16.36 -10.93 -1.25
N GLN A 87 -17.24 -9.97 -1.49
CA GLN A 87 -17.80 -9.63 -2.80
C GLN A 87 -17.75 -8.11 -3.03
N GLY A 88 -17.71 -7.72 -4.30
CA GLY A 88 -17.60 -6.32 -4.69
C GLY A 88 -16.14 -5.86 -4.73
N GLY A 89 -15.88 -4.60 -4.38
CA GLY A 89 -14.53 -4.07 -4.33
C GLY A 89 -14.44 -2.83 -3.47
N VAL A 90 -13.20 -2.41 -3.25
CA VAL A 90 -12.85 -1.20 -2.50
C VAL A 90 -12.08 -0.30 -3.44
N ARG A 91 -12.59 0.91 -3.65
CA ARG A 91 -11.84 1.96 -4.33
C ARG A 91 -10.77 2.47 -3.37
N VAL A 92 -9.57 2.64 -3.88
CA VAL A 92 -8.46 3.21 -3.13
C VAL A 92 -7.95 4.47 -3.80
N GLN A 93 -7.52 5.41 -2.96
CA GLN A 93 -6.89 6.65 -3.38
C GLN A 93 -5.60 6.85 -2.61
N VAL A 94 -4.52 7.17 -3.31
CA VAL A 94 -3.28 7.66 -2.70
C VAL A 94 -3.15 9.12 -3.07
N ALA A 95 -3.25 10.01 -2.10
CA ALA A 95 -3.04 11.44 -2.30
C ALA A 95 -1.62 11.79 -1.89
N VAL A 96 -0.86 12.39 -2.81
CA VAL A 96 0.44 12.98 -2.52
C VAL A 96 0.33 14.48 -2.68
N GLU A 97 0.61 15.20 -1.61
CA GLU A 97 0.52 16.66 -1.56
C GLU A 97 1.80 17.32 -2.09
N GLU A 98 1.77 18.65 -2.16
CA GLU A 98 2.95 19.46 -2.47
C GLU A 98 4.05 19.24 -1.43
N ALA A 99 5.30 19.47 -1.86
CA ALA A 99 6.42 19.43 -0.94
C ALA A 99 6.35 20.62 0.03
N ASP A 100 6.61 20.36 1.31
CA ASP A 100 6.81 21.40 2.29
C ASP A 100 8.16 22.11 2.11
N ALA A 101 8.45 23.10 2.96
CA ALA A 101 9.70 23.86 2.91
C ALA A 101 10.97 23.00 3.18
N SER A 102 10.80 21.79 3.73
CA SER A 102 11.87 20.83 4.00
C SER A 102 12.03 19.80 2.86
N GLY A 103 11.15 19.84 1.85
CA GLY A 103 11.14 18.91 0.72
C GLY A 103 10.38 17.61 0.99
N PHE A 104 9.69 17.48 2.12
CA PHE A 104 8.83 16.32 2.39
C PHE A 104 7.46 16.51 1.76
N ARG A 105 6.91 15.45 1.17
CA ARG A 105 5.57 15.41 0.61
C ARG A 105 4.65 14.57 1.48
N PRO A 106 3.60 15.16 2.09
CA PRO A 106 2.57 14.38 2.75
C PRO A 106 1.93 13.38 1.80
N VAL A 107 1.82 12.13 2.23
CA VAL A 107 1.12 11.06 1.51
C VAL A 107 0.01 10.48 2.39
N SER A 108 -1.11 10.11 1.79
CA SER A 108 -2.19 9.43 2.50
C SER A 108 -2.91 8.41 1.62
N VAL A 109 -3.26 7.29 2.22
CA VAL A 109 -4.01 6.21 1.57
C VAL A 109 -5.42 6.19 2.12
N HIS A 110 -6.41 6.28 1.23
CA HIS A 110 -7.82 6.27 1.54
C HIS A 110 -8.52 5.11 0.84
N SER A 111 -9.58 4.62 1.47
CA SER A 111 -10.44 3.59 0.88
C SER A 111 -11.91 3.93 1.00
N ARG A 112 -12.68 3.36 0.07
CA ARG A 112 -14.13 3.43 0.08
C ARG A 112 -14.73 2.16 -0.52
N VAL A 113 -15.56 1.48 0.27
CA VAL A 113 -16.26 0.26 -0.14
C VAL A 113 -17.30 0.59 -1.21
N GLU A 114 -17.35 -0.20 -2.28
CA GLU A 114 -18.40 -0.08 -3.29
C GLU A 114 -19.70 -0.71 -2.76
N THR A 115 -20.76 0.08 -2.64
CA THR A 115 -22.06 -0.38 -2.11
C THR A 115 -23.04 -0.86 -3.20
N GLY A 116 -22.64 -0.83 -4.47
CA GLY A 116 -23.47 -1.26 -5.61
C GLY A 116 -24.59 -0.28 -6.00
N GLU A 117 -24.79 0.81 -5.24
CA GLU A 117 -25.73 1.88 -5.55
C GLU A 117 -25.05 3.04 -6.29
N ALA A 118 -25.75 3.65 -7.24
CA ALA A 118 -25.20 4.70 -8.10
C ALA A 118 -24.86 6.01 -7.34
N SER A 119 -25.46 6.22 -6.17
CA SER A 119 -25.15 7.30 -5.23
C SER A 119 -24.52 6.70 -3.98
N ASP A 120 -23.28 6.26 -4.11
CA ASP A 120 -22.50 5.69 -3.01
C ASP A 120 -22.16 6.81 -2.00
N GLU A 121 -23.03 6.99 -1.00
CA GLU A 121 -22.88 7.93 0.13
C GLU A 121 -21.79 7.52 1.13
N SER A 122 -21.10 6.40 0.88
CA SER A 122 -20.01 5.96 1.75
C SER A 122 -18.88 6.99 1.77
N VAL A 123 -18.42 7.28 2.98
CA VAL A 123 -17.36 8.27 3.22
C VAL A 123 -16.00 7.61 3.01
N TRP A 124 -15.07 8.34 2.41
CA TRP A 124 -13.68 7.90 2.34
C TRP A 124 -13.08 7.76 3.74
N ILE A 125 -12.43 6.63 3.99
CA ILE A 125 -11.73 6.34 5.24
C ILE A 125 -10.24 6.47 4.98
N ARG A 126 -9.52 7.22 5.83
CA ARG A 126 -8.06 7.27 5.78
C ARG A 126 -7.48 6.05 6.47
N ASN A 127 -6.75 5.24 5.71
CA ASN A 127 -6.13 4.00 6.19
C ASN A 127 -4.69 4.21 6.62
N ALA A 128 -3.97 5.12 5.97
CA ALA A 128 -2.61 5.47 6.34
C ALA A 128 -2.29 6.92 5.98
N SER A 129 -1.32 7.50 6.69
CA SER A 129 -0.69 8.77 6.35
C SER A 129 0.80 8.72 6.63
N GLY A 130 1.57 9.53 5.93
CA GLY A 130 3.01 9.52 6.04
C GLY A 130 3.69 10.64 5.27
N LEU A 131 5.00 10.51 5.09
CA LEU A 131 5.84 11.48 4.41
C LEU A 131 6.73 10.77 3.38
N LEU A 132 6.74 11.32 2.17
CA LEU A 132 7.64 10.95 1.09
C LEU A 132 8.75 11.98 0.92
N ALA A 133 9.90 11.55 0.42
CA ALA A 133 11.03 12.42 0.14
C ALA A 133 11.82 11.95 -1.07
N VAL A 134 12.58 12.87 -1.67
CA VAL A 134 13.55 12.55 -2.73
C VAL A 134 14.66 11.66 -2.14
N PRO A 135 15.04 10.54 -2.78
CA PRO A 135 16.07 9.64 -2.26
C PRO A 135 17.40 10.35 -1.97
N GLN A 136 18.06 9.95 -0.88
CA GLN A 136 19.38 10.47 -0.52
C GLN A 136 20.45 9.75 -1.35
N GLN A 137 21.38 10.51 -1.94
CA GLN A 137 22.42 9.96 -2.83
C GLN A 137 23.41 9.01 -2.14
N ASP A 138 23.53 9.09 -0.80
CA ASP A 138 24.56 8.38 -0.03
C ASP A 138 24.05 7.14 0.73
N GLU A 139 22.77 6.78 0.64
CA GLU A 139 22.21 5.61 1.33
C GLU A 139 22.38 4.30 0.54
N GLN A 140 23.59 4.01 0.08
CA GLN A 140 23.91 2.67 -0.41
C GLN A 140 24.21 1.73 0.78
N HIS A 141 23.19 1.40 1.56
CA HIS A 141 23.27 0.26 2.48
C HIS A 141 23.19 -1.04 1.67
N GLN A 142 24.26 -1.39 0.96
CA GLN A 142 24.40 -2.74 0.45
C GLN A 142 24.64 -3.66 1.65
N ALA A 143 23.57 -4.26 2.18
CA ALA A 143 23.71 -5.47 2.96
C ALA A 143 24.30 -6.53 2.02
N VAL A 144 25.63 -6.69 2.10
CA VAL A 144 26.35 -7.61 1.23
C VAL A 144 26.06 -9.03 1.72
N PHE A 145 25.12 -9.73 1.05
CA PHE A 145 24.78 -11.13 1.30
C PHE A 145 25.83 -12.12 0.76
N GLU A 146 27.13 -11.74 0.76
CA GLU A 146 28.23 -12.60 0.30
C GLU A 146 28.29 -13.95 1.04
N GLN A 147 27.77 -13.99 2.28
CA GLN A 147 27.58 -15.21 3.04
C GLN A 147 26.20 -15.24 3.71
N TRP A 148 25.37 -16.22 3.34
CA TRP A 148 24.06 -16.46 3.96
C TRP A 148 23.85 -17.94 4.31
N PRO A 149 23.45 -18.28 5.56
CA PRO A 149 23.27 -17.37 6.69
C PRO A 149 24.62 -16.76 7.15
N PRO A 150 24.61 -15.61 7.85
CA PRO A 150 25.83 -14.95 8.30
C PRO A 150 26.74 -15.86 9.12
N ALA A 151 28.06 -15.65 9.07
CA ALA A 151 29.02 -16.44 9.83
C ALA A 151 28.67 -16.44 11.34
N GLY A 152 28.63 -17.64 11.95
CA GLY A 152 28.27 -17.80 13.36
C GLY A 152 26.75 -17.86 13.64
N ALA A 153 25.90 -17.62 12.64
CA ALA A 153 24.46 -17.84 12.76
C ALA A 153 24.19 -19.31 13.12
N GLN A 154 23.44 -19.51 14.20
CA GLN A 154 23.05 -20.84 14.66
C GLN A 154 21.72 -21.22 14.01
N PRO A 155 21.66 -22.30 13.20
CA PRO A 155 20.41 -22.73 12.60
C PRO A 155 19.44 -23.20 13.69
N MET A 156 18.23 -22.66 13.68
CA MET A 156 17.13 -23.15 14.48
C MET A 156 16.23 -23.99 13.58
N ALA A 157 16.04 -25.26 13.94
CA ALA A 157 15.04 -26.09 13.29
C ALA A 157 13.66 -25.49 13.58
N LEU A 158 13.01 -25.00 12.54
CA LEU A 158 11.64 -24.50 12.59
C LEU A 158 10.76 -25.48 11.83
N ASP A 159 9.61 -25.81 12.41
CA ASP A 159 8.50 -26.45 11.72
C ASP A 159 7.57 -25.32 11.23
N PRO A 160 7.60 -24.95 9.94
CA PRO A 160 6.79 -23.85 9.43
C PRO A 160 5.30 -24.14 9.57
N ASP A 161 4.87 -25.38 9.32
CA ASP A 161 3.46 -25.76 9.37
C ASP A 161 2.95 -25.65 10.81
N GLY A 162 3.70 -26.16 11.78
CA GLY A 162 3.39 -26.01 13.20
C GLY A 162 3.40 -24.55 13.67
N LEU A 163 4.34 -23.73 13.15
CA LEU A 163 4.42 -22.30 13.45
C LEU A 163 3.19 -21.53 12.93
N TYR A 164 2.85 -21.70 11.65
CA TYR A 164 1.70 -21.05 11.04
C TYR A 164 0.37 -21.56 11.62
N ALA A 165 0.26 -22.86 11.92
CA ALA A 165 -0.89 -23.38 12.67
C ALA A 165 -1.02 -22.73 14.06
N GLY A 166 0.11 -22.44 14.72
CA GLY A 166 0.13 -21.70 15.97
C GLY A 166 -0.25 -20.21 15.84
N PHE A 167 0.01 -19.58 14.70
CA PHE A 167 -0.48 -18.24 14.38
C PHE A 167 -1.98 -18.23 14.07
N ALA A 168 -2.45 -19.18 13.25
CA ALA A 168 -3.87 -19.35 12.96
C ALA A 168 -4.68 -19.65 14.23
N GLY A 169 -4.15 -20.47 15.14
CA GLY A 169 -4.76 -20.71 16.46
C GLY A 169 -4.86 -19.48 17.36
N ARG A 170 -4.18 -18.38 17.01
CA ARG A 170 -4.28 -17.06 17.67
C ARG A 170 -5.04 -16.03 16.83
N GLY A 171 -5.61 -16.44 15.69
CA GLY A 171 -6.37 -15.58 14.77
C GLY A 171 -5.51 -14.76 13.82
N TYR A 172 -4.36 -15.28 13.40
CA TYR A 172 -3.59 -14.77 12.25
C TYR A 172 -3.57 -15.85 11.18
N GLU A 173 -4.48 -15.76 10.23
CA GLU A 173 -4.71 -16.77 9.19
C GLU A 173 -4.14 -16.36 7.83
#